data_AF-A0A963W546-F1
#
_entry.id   AF-A0A963W546-F1
#
_cell.length_a   1.000
_cell.length_b   1.000
_cell.length_c   1.000
_cell.angle_alpha   90.00
_cell.angle_beta   90.00
_cell.angle_gamma   90.00
#
_symmetry.space_group_name_H-M   'P 1'
#
loop_
_entity.id
_entity.type
_entity.pdbx_description
1 polymer ?
#
loop_
_entity_poly.entity_id
_entity_poly.type
_entity_poly.pdbx_seq_one_letter_code
_entity_poly.pdbx_strand_id
1 'polypeptide(L)'
;MRYLITVLSAFALSVPAWASEPAVQSEAVQDESRFIILEGGRNFRDVGGYRTEGGRTVKWGKLYRSGSLGGLTLNGQLRLRQLHIGSIVDLRTTEERSRDM
;
A
#
# COMPACT_ATOMS: atom_id res chain seq x y z
N MET A 1 25.59 28.68 55.26
CA MET A 1 26.51 27.57 54.91
C MET A 1 26.69 27.57 53.38
N ARG A 2 27.95 27.49 52.94
CA ARG A 2 28.45 27.60 51.55
C ARG A 2 28.53 26.21 50.92
N TYR A 3 28.22 25.99 49.63
CA TYR A 3 28.87 25.07 48.66
C TYR A 3 28.35 25.42 47.25
N LEU A 4 29.12 25.97 46.30
CA LEU A 4 30.24 25.46 45.47
C LEU A 4 29.76 24.92 44.11
N ILE A 5 30.25 25.56 43.05
CA ILE A 5 30.04 25.35 41.61
C ILE A 5 30.76 24.08 41.13
N THR A 6 30.19 23.32 40.19
CA THR A 6 31.00 22.60 39.16
C THR A 6 30.21 22.50 37.85
N VAL A 7 30.80 23.07 36.80
CA VAL A 7 30.34 23.05 35.40
C VAL A 7 30.78 21.74 34.77
N LEU A 8 29.90 21.05 34.03
CA LEU A 8 30.31 20.01 33.08
C LEU A 8 29.69 20.32 31.71
N SER A 9 30.52 20.79 30.80
CA SER A 9 30.20 21.08 29.41
C SER A 9 29.96 19.79 28.63
N ALA A 10 28.78 19.64 28.04
CA ALA A 10 28.48 18.57 27.11
C ALA A 10 29.07 18.92 25.72
N PHE A 11 30.03 18.12 25.26
CA PHE A 11 30.64 18.22 23.94
C PHE A 11 29.66 17.63 22.90
N ALA A 12 29.08 18.47 22.04
CA ALA A 12 28.22 18.01 20.96
C ALA A 12 29.07 17.43 19.81
N LEU A 13 28.98 16.12 19.56
CA LEU A 13 29.55 15.49 18.38
C LEU A 13 28.73 15.94 17.15
N SER A 14 29.33 16.75 16.28
CA SER A 14 28.75 17.15 15.00
C SER A 14 28.73 15.95 14.06
N VAL A 15 27.54 15.48 13.70
CA VAL A 15 27.38 14.42 12.69
C VAL A 15 27.74 15.01 11.33
N PRO A 16 28.69 14.43 10.58
CA PRO A 16 29.15 15.02 9.34
C PRO A 16 28.08 14.88 8.25
N ALA A 17 27.90 15.93 7.44
CA ALA A 17 26.82 16.07 6.45
C ALA A 17 26.79 14.98 5.36
N TRP A 18 27.83 14.15 5.23
CA TRP A 18 27.86 13.01 4.31
C TRP A 18 27.21 11.74 4.90
N ALA A 19 26.99 11.69 6.21
CA ALA A 19 26.36 10.56 6.90
C ALA A 19 24.83 10.55 6.76
N SER A 20 24.23 11.58 6.18
CA SER A 20 22.83 11.59 5.80
C SER A 20 22.71 11.14 4.34
N GLU A 21 22.50 9.86 4.11
CA GLU A 21 21.93 9.39 2.84
C GLU A 21 20.59 10.14 2.62
N PRO A 22 20.29 10.63 1.41
CA PRO A 22 18.97 11.19 1.16
C PRO A 22 17.97 10.06 1.35
N ALA A 23 17.22 10.12 2.43
CA ALA A 23 16.08 9.23 2.64
C ALA A 23 15.14 9.43 1.44
N VAL A 24 15.21 8.53 0.47
CA VAL A 24 14.17 8.38 -0.54
C VAL A 24 12.97 7.84 0.22
N GLN A 25 12.22 8.75 0.83
CA GLN A 25 10.91 8.45 1.37
C GLN A 25 10.04 8.19 0.14
N SER A 26 9.95 6.92 -0.28
CA SER A 26 8.85 6.50 -1.14
C SER A 26 7.60 6.59 -0.29
N GLU A 27 7.02 7.79 -0.22
CA GLU A 27 5.67 7.98 0.31
C GLU A 27 4.75 7.16 -0.57
N ALA A 28 4.47 5.93 -0.15
CA ALA A 28 3.35 5.17 -0.65
C ALA A 28 2.11 5.97 -0.23
N VAL A 29 1.68 6.89 -1.09
CA VAL A 29 0.45 7.65 -0.90
C VAL A 29 -0.67 6.62 -0.68
N GLN A 30 -1.12 6.51 0.57
CA GLN A 30 -2.29 5.74 0.96
C GLN A 30 -3.51 6.52 0.48
N ASP A 31 -3.71 6.47 -0.84
CA ASP A 31 -4.78 7.16 -1.52
C ASP A 31 -6.07 6.36 -1.29
N GLU A 32 -6.85 6.77 -0.28
CA GLU A 32 -8.14 6.16 0.04
C GLU A 32 -9.10 6.19 -1.16
N SER A 33 -8.89 7.09 -2.15
CA SER A 33 -9.69 7.16 -3.37
C SER A 33 -9.66 5.88 -4.22
N ARG A 34 -8.67 5.00 -3.99
CA ARG A 34 -8.50 3.76 -4.77
C ARG A 34 -9.29 2.59 -4.22
N PHE A 35 -9.78 2.69 -2.98
CA PHE A 35 -10.58 1.63 -2.39
C PHE A 35 -11.96 1.59 -3.05
N ILE A 36 -12.32 0.40 -3.54
CA ILE A 36 -13.63 0.16 -4.09
C ILE A 36 -14.31 -0.86 -3.19
N ILE A 37 -15.47 -0.47 -2.64
CA ILE A 37 -16.28 -1.38 -1.84
C ILE A 37 -16.75 -2.52 -2.75
N LEU A 38 -16.35 -3.73 -2.38
CA LEU A 38 -16.72 -4.97 -3.05
C LEU A 38 -17.25 -5.91 -1.97
N GLU A 39 -18.57 -6.09 -1.94
CA GLU A 39 -19.23 -6.86 -0.90
C GLU A 39 -18.76 -8.33 -0.92
N GLY A 40 -18.24 -8.81 0.21
CA GLY A 40 -17.64 -10.13 0.32
C GLY A 40 -16.22 -10.27 -0.26
N GLY A 41 -15.71 -9.23 -0.93
CA GLY A 41 -14.33 -9.14 -1.38
C GLY A 41 -13.42 -8.51 -0.32
N ARG A 42 -12.13 -8.84 -0.33
CA ARG A 42 -11.14 -8.24 0.60
C ARG A 42 -10.13 -7.37 -0.14
N ASN A 43 -9.86 -6.18 0.39
CA ASN A 43 -8.80 -5.28 -0.08
C ASN A 43 -8.86 -4.97 -1.59
N PHE A 44 -10.07 -4.77 -2.13
CA PHE A 44 -10.29 -4.52 -3.55
C PHE A 44 -9.99 -3.06 -3.90
N ARG A 45 -9.10 -2.85 -4.87
CA ARG A 45 -8.59 -1.51 -5.24
C ARG A 45 -8.28 -1.38 -6.72
N ASP A 46 -8.41 -0.17 -7.23
CA ASP A 46 -7.86 0.22 -8.54
C ASP A 46 -6.35 0.52 -8.42
N VAL A 47 -5.57 0.04 -9.40
CA VAL A 47 -4.11 0.23 -9.51
C VAL A 47 -3.80 1.46 -10.38
N GLY A 48 -4.81 2.13 -10.93
CA GLY A 48 -4.67 3.39 -11.64
C GLY A 48 -3.89 4.44 -10.84
N GLY A 49 -3.22 5.33 -11.56
CA GLY A 49 -2.47 6.44 -10.95
C GLY A 49 -1.06 6.09 -10.46
N TYR A 50 -0.66 4.82 -10.39
CA TYR A 50 0.74 4.49 -10.10
C TYR A 50 1.67 4.90 -11.23
N ARG A 51 2.83 5.45 -10.87
CA ARG A 51 3.90 5.72 -11.83
C ARG A 51 4.72 4.46 -12.07
N THR A 52 4.95 4.17 -13.34
CA THR A 52 5.89 3.15 -13.79
C THR A 52 7.31 3.70 -13.77
N GLU A 53 8.31 2.83 -13.68
CA GLU A 53 9.72 3.22 -13.75
C GLU A 53 10.05 3.97 -15.05
N GLY A 54 9.37 3.64 -16.15
CA GLY A 54 9.46 4.34 -17.43
C GLY A 54 8.73 5.70 -17.47
N GLY A 55 8.36 6.28 -16.34
CA GLY A 55 7.77 7.62 -16.22
C GLY A 55 6.28 7.73 -16.58
N ARG A 56 5.67 6.68 -17.17
CA ARG A 56 4.24 6.61 -17.51
C ARG A 56 3.38 6.33 -16.29
N THR A 57 2.07 6.56 -16.40
CA THR A 57 1.08 6.31 -15.33
C THR A 57 0.13 5.19 -15.71
N VAL A 58 -0.19 4.30 -14.77
CA VAL A 58 -1.21 3.25 -14.96
C VAL A 58 -2.57 3.90 -15.16
N LYS A 59 -3.29 3.50 -16.22
CA LYS A 59 -4.62 4.02 -16.53
C LYS A 59 -5.65 3.49 -15.52
N TRP A 60 -6.46 4.38 -14.96
CA TRP A 60 -7.59 4.04 -14.10
C TRP A 60 -8.61 3.14 -14.79
N GLY A 61 -9.23 2.25 -14.02
CA GLY A 61 -10.27 1.33 -14.48
C GLY A 61 -9.77 0.25 -15.43
N LYS A 62 -8.46 -0.08 -15.38
CA LYS A 62 -7.85 -1.10 -16.26
C LYS A 62 -7.22 -2.26 -15.52
N LEU A 63 -6.71 -2.02 -14.32
CA LEU A 63 -6.10 -3.06 -13.50
C LEU A 63 -6.56 -2.89 -12.06
N TYR A 64 -7.08 -3.97 -11.50
CA TYR A 64 -7.52 -4.04 -10.13
C TYR A 64 -6.69 -5.08 -9.39
N ARG A 65 -6.54 -4.87 -8.08
CA ARG A 65 -5.99 -5.87 -7.16
C ARG A 65 -7.02 -6.19 -6.09
N SER A 66 -6.97 -7.42 -5.61
CA SER A 66 -7.79 -7.89 -4.50
C SER A 66 -6.98 -8.86 -3.64
N GLY A 67 -7.40 -9.04 -2.40
CA GLY A 67 -7.16 -10.28 -1.67
C GLY A 67 -8.08 -11.39 -2.17
N SER A 68 -8.50 -12.28 -1.27
CA SER A 68 -9.44 -13.35 -1.63
C SER A 68 -10.79 -12.80 -2.10
N LEU A 69 -11.35 -13.48 -3.11
CA LEU A 69 -12.67 -13.25 -3.68
C LEU A 69 -13.65 -14.41 -3.36
N GLY A 70 -13.27 -15.36 -2.50
CA GLY A 70 -14.07 -16.55 -2.19
C GLY A 70 -15.43 -16.23 -1.54
N GLY A 71 -15.53 -15.11 -0.81
CA GLY A 71 -16.74 -14.70 -0.11
C GLY A 71 -17.66 -13.76 -0.89
N LEU A 72 -17.48 -13.59 -2.21
CA LEU A 72 -18.25 -12.62 -2.99
C LEU A 72 -19.75 -12.88 -2.95
N THR A 73 -20.51 -11.90 -2.46
CA THR A 73 -21.97 -11.93 -2.51
C THR A 73 -22.47 -11.64 -3.93
N LEU A 74 -23.77 -11.85 -4.18
CA LEU A 74 -24.38 -11.52 -5.47
C LEU A 74 -24.15 -10.05 -5.87
N ASN A 75 -24.23 -9.14 -4.90
CA ASN A 75 -23.95 -7.72 -5.11
C ASN A 75 -22.49 -7.48 -5.46
N GLY A 76 -21.55 -8.17 -4.80
CA GLY A 76 -20.13 -8.13 -5.15
C GLY A 76 -19.88 -8.59 -6.59
N GLN A 77 -20.51 -9.68 -7.01
CA GLN A 77 -20.41 -10.17 -8.39
C GLN A 77 -21.01 -9.18 -9.41
N LEU A 78 -22.16 -8.57 -9.10
CA LEU A 78 -22.75 -7.50 -9.91
C LEU A 78 -21.80 -6.30 -10.02
N ARG A 79 -21.13 -5.95 -8.93
CA ARG A 79 -20.16 -4.86 -8.92
C ARG A 79 -18.97 -5.14 -9.84
N LEU A 80 -18.43 -6.36 -9.84
CA LEU A 80 -17.38 -6.75 -10.79
C LEU A 80 -17.83 -6.62 -12.25
N ARG A 81 -19.09 -6.98 -12.55
CA ARG A 81 -19.68 -6.81 -13.88
C ARG A 81 -19.80 -5.33 -14.28
N GLN A 82 -20.24 -4.46 -13.36
CA GLN A 82 -20.32 -3.01 -13.60
C GLN A 82 -18.94 -2.38 -13.85
N LEU A 83 -17.89 -2.92 -13.24
CA LEU A 83 -16.51 -2.52 -13.49
C LEU A 83 -15.94 -3.08 -14.81
N HIS A 84 -16.73 -3.87 -15.56
CA HIS A 84 -16.35 -4.49 -16.82
C HIS A 84 -15.09 -5.37 -16.72
N ILE A 85 -14.94 -6.08 -15.59
CA ILE A 85 -13.83 -7.01 -15.40
C ILE A 85 -14.10 -8.27 -16.23
N GLY A 86 -13.29 -8.45 -17.28
CA GLY A 86 -13.39 -9.60 -18.19
C GLY A 86 -12.58 -10.83 -17.75
N SER A 87 -11.54 -10.62 -16.94
CA SER A 87 -10.62 -11.69 -16.53
C SER A 87 -10.20 -11.53 -15.07
N ILE A 88 -10.07 -12.66 -14.38
CA ILE A 88 -9.52 -12.75 -13.02
C ILE A 88 -8.34 -13.72 -13.07
N VAL A 89 -7.19 -13.26 -12.57
CA VAL A 89 -6.00 -14.09 -12.42
C VAL A 89 -5.87 -14.44 -10.94
N ASP A 90 -6.16 -15.69 -10.59
CA ASP A 90 -5.98 -16.20 -9.23
C ASP A 90 -4.59 -16.80 -9.09
N LEU A 91 -3.74 -16.10 -8.32
CA LEU A 91 -2.35 -16.50 -8.07
C LEU A 91 -2.19 -17.44 -6.86
N ARG A 92 -3.28 -17.81 -6.20
CA ARG A 92 -3.26 -18.72 -5.05
C ARG A 92 -2.93 -20.14 -5.46
N THR A 93 -2.27 -20.88 -4.57
CA THR A 93 -2.07 -22.32 -4.76
C THR A 93 -3.41 -23.07 -4.69
N THR A 94 -3.43 -24.32 -5.13
CA THR A 94 -4.63 -25.16 -5.03
C THR A 94 -5.06 -25.33 -3.56
N GLU A 95 -4.11 -25.51 -2.64
CA GLU A 95 -4.34 -25.67 -1.21
C GLU A 95 -4.89 -24.39 -0.55
N GLU A 96 -4.45 -23.22 -1.00
CA GLU A 96 -5.02 -21.94 -0.57
C GLU A 96 -6.47 -21.77 -1.04
N ARG A 97 -6.79 -22.18 -2.27
CA ARG A 97 -8.17 -22.12 -2.79
C ARG A 97 -9.12 -23.04 -2.06
N SER A 98 -8.69 -24.27 -1.76
CA SER A 98 -9.54 -25.26 -1.06
C SER A 98 -9.88 -24.87 0.38
N ARG A 99 -9.12 -23.97 1.02
CA ARG A 99 -9.42 -23.47 2.37
C ARG A 99 -10.48 -22.36 2.38
N ASP A 100 -10.71 -21.73 1.23
CA ASP A 100 -11.63 -20.58 1.05
C ASP A 100 -12.96 -20.98 0.39
N MET A 101 -13.12 -22.25 -0.04
CA MET A 101 -14.39 -22.83 -0.53
C MET A 101 -15.18 -23.47 0.60
#